data_AF-A0A6I5CB91-F1
#
_entry.id   AF-A0A6I5CB91-F1
#
_cell.length_a   1.000
_cell.length_b   1.000
_cell.length_c   1.000
_cell.angle_alpha   90.00
_cell.angle_beta   90.00
_cell.angle_gamma   90.00
#
_symmetry.space_group_name_H-M   'P 1'
#
loop_
_entity.id
_entity.type
_entity.pdbx_description
1 polymer ?
#
loop_
_entity_poly.entity_id
_entity_poly.type
_entity_poly.pdbx_seq_one_letter_code
_entity_poly.pdbx_strand_id
1 'polypeptide(L)'
;ATTPAGQWITGLGWDVGYLAECLADPARRPARGDLDAAAPDHPVCLTDFSGHMVWVNSRALELAGIARGGEPPAGGVIETDAGGEATGILKETAQALVQELIPP
;
A
#
# COMPACT_ATOMS: atom_id res chain seq x y z
N ALA A 1 6.91 18.85 -1.93
CA ALA A 1 6.28 18.77 -3.27
C ALA A 1 4.79 19.12 -3.11
N THR A 2 4.18 19.84 -4.06
CA THR A 2 2.74 20.13 -4.08
C THR A 2 2.10 19.33 -5.19
N THR A 3 1.66 18.12 -4.86
CA THR A 3 0.87 17.27 -5.76
C THR A 3 -0.58 17.75 -5.73
N PRO A 4 -1.25 17.98 -6.88
CA PRO A 4 -2.68 18.31 -6.91
C PRO A 4 -3.55 17.21 -6.31
N ALA A 5 -4.60 17.57 -5.58
CA ALA A 5 -5.52 16.63 -4.94
C ALA A 5 -6.02 15.56 -5.92
N GLY A 6 -6.09 14.31 -5.47
CA GLY A 6 -6.51 13.16 -6.26
C GLY A 6 -5.45 12.60 -7.21
N GLN A 7 -4.32 13.26 -7.42
CA GLN A 7 -3.20 12.68 -8.17
C GLN A 7 -2.40 11.71 -7.32
N TRP A 8 -1.85 10.70 -7.98
CA TRP A 8 -1.05 9.65 -7.35
C TRP A 8 0.20 10.20 -6.69
N ILE A 9 0.47 9.70 -5.48
CA ILE A 9 1.77 9.83 -4.83
C ILE A 9 2.46 8.49 -4.95
N THR A 10 3.61 8.49 -5.61
CA THR A 10 4.45 7.30 -5.76
C THR A 10 5.81 7.53 -5.13
N GLY A 11 6.44 6.43 -4.71
CA GLY A 11 7.77 6.46 -4.10
C GLY A 11 8.39 5.07 -4.10
N LEU A 12 9.70 5.02 -3.92
CA LEU A 12 10.49 3.79 -3.89
C LEU A 12 11.44 3.83 -2.68
N GLY A 13 11.68 2.68 -2.07
CA GLY A 13 12.77 2.50 -1.12
C GLY A 13 12.36 2.53 0.35
N TRP A 14 11.07 2.44 0.66
CA TRP A 14 10.67 2.25 2.05
C TRP A 14 11.04 0.85 2.53
N ASP A 15 11.29 0.71 3.83
CA ASP A 15 11.65 -0.54 4.48
C ASP A 15 11.10 -0.50 5.91
N VAL A 16 10.40 -1.57 6.30
CA VAL A 16 9.84 -1.75 7.64
C VAL A 16 10.90 -1.60 8.74
N GLY A 17 12.15 -1.99 8.45
CA GLY A 17 13.30 -1.87 9.37
C GLY A 17 13.74 -0.44 9.64
N TYR A 18 13.20 0.55 8.92
CA TYR A 18 13.48 1.97 9.12
C TYR A 18 12.25 2.78 9.55
N LEU A 19 11.09 2.14 9.68
CA LEU A 19 9.89 2.79 10.22
C LEU A 19 10.00 2.87 11.75
N ALA A 20 10.05 4.09 12.29
CA ALA A 20 10.25 4.33 13.72
C ALA A 20 9.21 3.61 14.58
N GLU A 21 7.97 3.57 14.11
CA GLU A 21 6.85 2.92 14.78
C GLU A 21 6.99 1.39 14.81
N CYS A 22 7.54 0.78 13.75
CA CYS A 22 7.78 -0.66 13.69
C CYS A 22 9.05 -1.07 14.44
N LEU A 23 10.04 -0.17 14.53
CA LEU A 23 11.23 -0.37 15.37
C LEU A 23 10.89 -0.28 16.87
N ALA A 24 9.98 0.61 17.24
CA ALA A 24 9.52 0.76 18.62
C ALA A 24 8.64 -0.41 19.09
N ASP A 25 7.85 -0.99 18.19
CA ASP A 25 7.01 -2.17 18.43
C ASP A 25 7.18 -3.21 17.31
N PRO A 26 7.96 -4.29 17.55
CA PRO A 26 8.18 -5.35 16.56
C PRO A 26 6.92 -6.12 16.12
N ALA A 27 5.81 -6.01 16.87
CA ALA A 27 4.53 -6.59 16.48
C ALA A 27 3.74 -5.69 15.53
N ARG A 28 4.02 -4.38 15.50
CA ARG A 28 3.38 -3.44 14.57
C ARG A 28 3.81 -3.75 13.14
N ARG A 29 2.87 -3.54 12.22
CA ARG A 29 3.09 -3.61 10.77
C ARG A 29 2.62 -2.31 10.14
N PRO A 30 3.23 -1.88 9.02
CA PRO A 30 2.68 -0.79 8.21
C PRO A 30 1.26 -1.15 7.75
N ALA A 31 0.35 -0.19 7.82
CA ALA A 31 -1.04 -0.36 7.43
C ALA A 31 -1.53 0.83 6.59
N ARG A 32 -2.61 0.64 5.82
CA ARG A 32 -3.19 1.64 4.93
C ARG A 32 -3.50 2.96 5.65
N GLY A 33 -3.88 2.84 6.92
CA GLY A 33 -4.22 3.97 7.80
C GLY A 33 -3.06 4.92 8.07
N ASP A 34 -1.80 4.45 8.08
CA ASP A 34 -0.66 5.36 8.26
C ASP A 34 -0.51 6.27 7.02
N LEU A 35 -0.75 5.74 5.81
CA LEU A 35 -0.73 6.52 4.57
C LEU A 35 -2.00 7.37 4.40
N ASP A 36 -3.16 6.91 4.87
CA ASP A 36 -4.39 7.71 4.90
C ASP A 36 -4.21 8.98 5.74
N ALA A 37 -3.52 8.88 6.89
CA ALA A 37 -3.23 10.03 7.74
C ALA A 37 -2.22 11.00 7.10
N ALA A 38 -1.23 10.48 6.38
CA ALA A 38 -0.20 11.29 5.73
C ALA A 38 -0.69 11.98 4.44
N ALA A 39 -1.58 11.34 3.68
CA ALA A 39 -2.04 11.81 2.37
C ALA A 39 -3.55 11.51 2.15
N PRO A 40 -4.45 12.17 2.89
CA PRO A 40 -5.88 11.85 2.89
C PRO A 40 -6.57 12.10 1.54
N ASP A 41 -6.06 13.04 0.74
CA ASP A 41 -6.68 13.46 -0.53
C ASP A 41 -6.06 12.78 -1.77
N HIS A 42 -5.17 11.81 -1.58
CA HIS A 42 -4.39 11.22 -2.67
C HIS A 42 -4.39 9.69 -2.61
N PRO A 43 -4.50 8.99 -3.75
CA PRO A 43 -4.11 7.59 -3.80
C PRO A 43 -2.58 7.50 -3.68
N VAL A 44 -2.09 6.59 -2.83
CA VAL A 44 -0.67 6.40 -2.56
C VAL A 44 -0.25 4.99 -2.91
N CYS A 45 0.90 4.85 -3.57
CA CYS A 45 1.56 3.58 -3.84
C CYS A 45 3.08 3.70 -3.64
N LEU A 46 3.59 3.16 -2.54
CA LEU A 46 5.02 3.17 -2.23
C LEU A 46 5.61 1.78 -2.44
N THR A 47 6.59 1.65 -3.33
CA THR A 47 7.32 0.40 -3.55
C THR A 47 8.43 0.26 -2.51
N ASP A 48 8.57 -0.95 -1.94
CA ASP A 48 9.61 -1.22 -0.95
C ASP A 48 11.00 -1.21 -1.58
N PHE A 49 12.03 -1.26 -0.74
CA PHE A 49 13.42 -1.28 -1.18
C PHE A 49 13.78 -2.49 -2.06
N SER A 50 13.10 -3.63 -1.91
CA SER A 50 13.37 -4.84 -2.68
C SER A 50 12.60 -4.90 -4.01
N GLY A 51 11.49 -4.15 -4.14
CA GLY A 51 10.60 -4.20 -5.30
C GLY A 51 9.57 -5.35 -5.26
N HIS A 52 9.52 -6.12 -4.17
CA HIS A 52 8.63 -7.26 -4.03
C HIS A 52 7.32 -6.94 -3.30
N MET A 53 7.18 -5.72 -2.77
CA MET A 53 5.91 -5.28 -2.20
C MET A 53 5.63 -3.79 -2.41
N VAL A 54 4.35 -3.45 -2.42
CA VAL A 54 3.88 -2.07 -2.30
C VAL A 54 3.11 -1.86 -1.02
N TRP A 55 3.21 -0.65 -0.49
CA TRP A 55 2.37 -0.11 0.56
C TRP A 55 1.43 0.95 -0.01
N VAL A 56 0.14 0.69 0.11
CA VAL A 56 -0.93 1.50 -0.49
C VAL A 56 -1.94 1.92 0.57
N ASN A 57 -2.59 3.06 0.35
CA ASN A 57 -3.60 3.61 1.26
C ASN A 57 -5.03 3.13 0.91
N SER A 58 -6.02 3.52 1.71
CA SER A 58 -7.41 3.10 1.51
C SER A 58 -7.93 3.54 0.14
N ARG A 59 -7.61 4.76 -0.29
CA ARG A 59 -8.05 5.28 -1.59
C ARG A 59 -7.51 4.48 -2.78
N ALA A 60 -6.25 4.04 -2.73
CA ALA A 60 -5.68 3.19 -3.76
C ALA A 60 -6.33 1.79 -3.79
N LEU A 61 -6.62 1.21 -2.62
CA LEU A 61 -7.33 -0.08 -2.51
C LEU A 61 -8.78 0.00 -3.03
N GLU A 62 -9.46 1.11 -2.78
CA GLU A 62 -10.81 1.38 -3.29
C GLU A 62 -10.82 1.48 -4.83
N LEU A 63 -9.87 2.21 -5.41
CA LEU A 63 -9.73 2.32 -6.88
C LEU A 63 -9.45 0.96 -7.53
N ALA A 64 -8.68 0.10 -6.86
CA ALA A 64 -8.39 -1.26 -7.30
C ALA A 64 -9.51 -2.27 -7.00
N GLY A 65 -10.55 -1.88 -6.26
CA GLY A 65 -11.67 -2.76 -5.91
C GLY A 65 -11.31 -3.88 -4.93
N ILE A 66 -10.22 -3.74 -4.17
CA ILE A 66 -9.68 -4.76 -3.26
C ILE A 66 -9.61 -4.30 -1.79
N ALA A 67 -10.39 -3.29 -1.41
CA ALA A 67 -10.43 -2.77 -0.03
C ALA A 67 -10.72 -3.86 1.02
N ARG A 68 -11.52 -4.87 0.65
CA ARG A 68 -11.84 -6.05 1.48
C ARG A 68 -11.02 -7.29 1.13
N GLY A 69 -9.81 -7.10 0.61
CA GLY A 69 -9.03 -8.17 0.03
C GLY A 69 -9.57 -8.59 -1.34
N GLY A 70 -9.34 -9.85 -1.72
CA GLY A 70 -9.73 -10.40 -3.00
C GLY A 70 -8.86 -11.61 -3.37
N GLU A 71 -9.10 -12.16 -4.55
CA GLU A 71 -8.23 -13.19 -5.11
C GLU A 71 -7.06 -12.50 -5.86
N PRO A 72 -5.82 -12.58 -5.36
CA PRO A 72 -4.70 -11.99 -6.07
C PRO A 72 -4.40 -12.79 -7.36
N PRO A 73 -3.74 -12.16 -8.35
CA PRO A 73 -3.13 -12.89 -9.45
C PRO A 73 -2.21 -14.00 -8.95
N ALA A 74 -1.97 -15.01 -9.79
CA ALA A 74 -1.12 -16.13 -9.43
C ALA A 74 0.27 -15.64 -8.94
N GLY A 75 0.70 -16.14 -7.78
CA GLY A 75 1.95 -15.75 -7.13
C GLY A 75 1.88 -14.47 -6.29
N GLY A 76 0.72 -13.80 -6.21
CA GLY A 76 0.52 -12.56 -5.48
C GLY A 76 -0.10 -12.79 -4.10
N VAL A 77 0.06 -11.81 -3.22
CA VAL A 77 -0.61 -11.80 -1.91
C VAL A 77 -1.18 -10.42 -1.63
N ILE A 78 -2.46 -10.38 -1.25
CA ILE A 78 -3.09 -9.22 -0.62
C ILE A 78 -3.11 -9.51 0.88
N GLU A 79 -2.34 -8.78 1.67
CA GLU A 79 -2.42 -8.94 3.13
C GLU A 79 -3.74 -8.41 3.65
N THR A 80 -4.40 -9.17 4.53
CA THR A 80 -5.66 -8.79 5.19
C THR A 80 -5.51 -8.86 6.70
N ASP A 81 -6.26 -8.01 7.39
CA ASP A 81 -6.37 -8.07 8.85
C ASP A 81 -7.32 -9.19 9.30
N ALA A 82 -7.50 -9.32 10.62
CA ALA A 82 -8.40 -10.33 11.19
C ALA A 82 -9.88 -10.15 10.81
N GLY A 83 -10.27 -8.97 10.32
CA GLY A 83 -11.60 -8.68 9.80
C GLY A 83 -11.76 -8.94 8.30
N GLY A 84 -10.68 -9.31 7.60
CA GLY A 84 -10.67 -9.52 6.15
C GLY A 84 -10.49 -8.24 5.34
N GLU A 85 -10.20 -7.11 5.98
CA GLU A 85 -9.95 -5.85 5.26
C GLU A 85 -8.48 -5.80 4.82
N ALA A 86 -8.20 -5.36 3.59
CA ALA A 86 -6.85 -5.35 3.05
C ALA A 86 -5.97 -4.36 3.82
N THR A 87 -4.83 -4.80 4.36
CA THR A 87 -3.96 -3.95 5.20
C THR A 87 -3.29 -2.85 4.42
N GLY A 88 -3.27 -2.91 3.09
CA GLY A 88 -2.51 -2.01 2.23
C GLY A 88 -1.14 -2.55 1.83
N ILE A 89 -0.77 -3.75 2.27
CA ILE A 89 0.45 -4.44 1.80
C ILE A 89 0.09 -5.43 0.70
N LEU A 90 0.63 -5.21 -0.50
CA LEU A 90 0.47 -6.09 -1.67
C LEU A 90 1.83 -6.63 -2.09
N LYS A 91 1.95 -7.93 -2.30
CA LYS A 91 3.22 -8.60 -2.61
C LYS A 91 3.22 -9.24 -3.99
N GLU A 92 4.41 -9.30 -4.57
CA GLU A 92 4.69 -9.99 -5.84
C GLU A 92 3.71 -9.52 -6.93
N THR A 93 2.98 -10.43 -7.58
CA THR A 93 2.06 -10.09 -8.68
C THR A 93 0.81 -9.32 -8.23
N ALA A 94 0.49 -9.28 -6.93
CA ALA A 94 -0.63 -8.48 -6.43
C ALA A 94 -0.36 -6.96 -6.52
N GLN A 95 0.91 -6.54 -6.64
CA GLN A 95 1.26 -5.14 -6.86
C GLN A 95 0.61 -4.56 -8.12
N ALA A 96 0.47 -5.38 -9.17
CA ALA A 96 -0.10 -4.98 -10.45
C ALA A 96 -1.54 -4.47 -10.34
N LEU A 97 -2.33 -5.00 -9.38
CA LEU A 97 -3.71 -4.57 -9.13
C LEU A 97 -3.84 -3.07 -8.85
N VAL A 98 -2.79 -2.45 -8.30
CA VAL A 98 -2.72 -1.02 -8.03
C VAL A 98 -1.82 -0.30 -9.02
N GLN A 99 -0.65 -0.85 -9.35
CA GLN A 99 0.33 -0.17 -10.22
C GLN A 99 -0.22 0.11 -11.62
N GLU A 100 -1.09 -0.74 -12.17
CA GLU A 100 -1.71 -0.53 -13.49
C GLU A 100 -2.72 0.63 -13.50
N LEU A 101 -3.16 1.12 -12.34
CA LEU A 101 -4.06 2.27 -12.22
C LEU A 101 -3.31 3.61 -12.19
N ILE A 102 -1.98 3.58 -12.06
CA ILE A 102 -1.13 4.76 -12.01
C ILE A 102 -0.95 5.28 -13.44
N PRO A 103 -1.32 6.55 -13.74
CA PRO A 103 -1.11 7.14 -15.05
C PRO A 103 0.38 7.14 -15.45
N PRO A 104 0.68 7.06 -16.76
CA PRO A 104 2.05 7.10 -17.28
C PRO A 104 2.77 8.43 -17.05
#